data_AF-A0A845FF03-F1
#
_entry.id   AF-A0A845FF03-F1
#
_cell.length_a   1.000
_cell.length_b   1.000
_cell.length_c   1.000
_cell.angle_alpha   90.00
_cell.angle_beta   90.00
_cell.angle_gamma   90.00
#
_symmetry.space_group_name_H-M   'P 1'
#
loop_
_entity.id
_entity.type
_entity.pdbx_description
1 polymer ?
#
loop_
_entity_poly.entity_id
_entity_poly.type
_entity_poly.pdbx_seq_one_letter_code
_entity_poly.pdbx_strand_id
1 'polypeptide(L)'
;MNRNTKVEEKEAIAIIGYRVVCDGEDYIMEIPKAAEKLHHRFPEADVQIGAFIPGECKEENDGYWIGVPQSPETAVPDDMESLLIEKQTYAITTYEGSNDRIREAYESLHHWMEWKGYPRELTAWHVEVYHSWQDKENLHMELWETVRT
;
A
#
# COMPACT_ATOMS: atom_id res chain seq x y z
N MET A 1 20.94 -9.70 3.80
CA MET A 1 19.63 -10.30 3.50
C MET A 1 19.37 -10.12 2.02
N ASN A 2 19.19 -11.21 1.27
CA ASN A 2 18.78 -11.15 -0.14
C ASN A 2 17.32 -10.68 -0.20
N ARG A 3 17.09 -9.38 -0.31
CA ARG A 3 15.79 -8.87 -0.72
C ARG A 3 15.69 -9.09 -2.24
N ASN A 4 14.72 -9.89 -2.67
CA ASN A 4 14.38 -10.03 -4.10
C ASN A 4 13.66 -8.76 -4.55
N THR A 5 14.39 -7.66 -4.62
CA THR A 5 13.86 -6.42 -5.18
C THR A 5 13.85 -6.52 -6.70
N LYS A 6 12.71 -6.23 -7.32
CA LYS A 6 12.50 -6.31 -8.77
C LYS A 6 11.74 -5.08 -9.26
N VAL A 7 11.81 -4.82 -10.57
CA VAL A 7 10.90 -3.89 -11.24
C VAL A 7 9.90 -4.72 -12.05
N GLU A 8 8.61 -4.42 -11.90
CA GLU A 8 7.53 -5.13 -12.57
C GLU A 8 6.40 -4.16 -12.91
N GLU A 9 5.82 -4.30 -14.11
CA GLU A 9 4.59 -3.63 -14.48
C GLU A 9 3.40 -4.41 -13.90
N LYS A 10 2.54 -3.73 -13.17
CA LYS A 10 1.33 -4.30 -12.58
C LYS A 10 0.11 -3.80 -13.35
N GLU A 11 -0.79 -4.72 -13.68
CA GLU A 11 -2.12 -4.37 -14.20
C GLU A 11 -2.92 -3.58 -13.15
N ALA A 12 -3.99 -2.92 -13.60
CA ALA A 12 -4.83 -2.10 -12.73
C ALA A 12 -5.44 -2.94 -11.58
N ILE A 13 -5.55 -2.32 -10.40
CA ILE A 13 -6.06 -2.94 -9.18
C ILE A 13 -7.24 -2.11 -8.67
N ALA A 14 -8.39 -2.74 -8.51
CA ALA A 14 -9.52 -2.15 -7.81
C ALA A 14 -9.56 -2.68 -6.37
N ILE A 15 -9.71 -1.75 -5.42
CA ILE A 15 -9.91 -2.08 -4.00
C ILE A 15 -11.19 -1.45 -3.48
N ILE A 16 -11.81 -2.11 -2.50
CA ILE A 16 -12.91 -1.55 -1.71
C ILE A 16 -12.49 -1.53 -0.25
N GLY A 17 -12.73 -0.41 0.43
CA GLY A 17 -12.42 -0.26 1.84
C GLY A 17 -12.65 1.14 2.36
N TYR A 18 -11.68 1.67 3.10
CA TYR A 18 -11.77 2.97 3.76
C TYR A 18 -10.65 3.90 3.33
N ARG A 19 -10.98 5.18 3.22
CA ARG A 19 -10.01 6.26 3.08
C ARG A 19 -9.80 6.92 4.44
N VAL A 20 -8.55 6.95 4.89
CA VAL A 20 -8.12 7.61 6.12
C VAL A 20 -7.50 8.94 5.74
N VAL A 21 -8.10 10.04 6.18
CA VAL A 21 -7.55 11.39 6.03
C VAL A 21 -7.41 11.98 7.43
N CYS A 22 -6.17 12.15 7.88
CA CYS A 22 -5.84 12.70 9.19
C CYS A 22 -4.51 13.45 9.14
N ASP A 23 -4.13 14.09 10.24
CA ASP A 23 -2.82 14.71 10.38
C ASP A 23 -1.70 13.65 10.34
N GLY A 24 -0.51 14.06 9.88
CA GLY A 24 0.62 13.17 9.59
C GLY A 24 1.00 12.22 10.75
N GLU A 25 0.93 12.72 11.98
CA GLU A 25 1.28 11.94 13.18
C GLU A 25 0.20 10.92 13.57
N ASP A 26 -1.06 11.15 13.17
CA ASP A 26 -2.19 10.32 13.56
C ASP A 26 -2.36 9.08 12.67
N TYR A 27 -1.74 9.04 11.49
CA TYR A 27 -1.82 7.88 10.59
C TYR A 27 -1.37 6.58 11.25
N ILE A 28 -0.36 6.64 12.14
CA ILE A 28 0.13 5.46 12.87
C ILE A 28 -0.95 4.85 13.78
N MET A 29 -1.95 5.64 14.18
CA MET A 29 -3.06 5.21 15.03
C MET A 29 -4.34 4.94 14.22
N GLU A 30 -4.62 5.71 13.17
CA GLU A 30 -5.86 5.60 12.41
C GLU A 30 -5.82 4.48 11.36
N ILE A 31 -4.68 4.23 10.70
CA ILE A 31 -4.55 3.15 9.72
C ILE A 31 -4.84 1.77 10.36
N PRO A 32 -4.25 1.41 11.52
CA PRO A 32 -4.56 0.13 12.16
C PRO A 32 -6.03 -0.05 12.53
N LYS A 33 -6.72 1.02 12.98
CA LYS A 33 -8.15 0.97 13.29
C LYS A 33 -8.98 0.67 12.04
N ALA A 34 -8.66 1.32 10.93
CA ALA A 34 -9.32 1.09 9.65
C ALA A 34 -9.05 -0.32 9.11
N ALA A 35 -7.81 -0.81 9.23
CA ALA A 35 -7.41 -2.18 8.87
C ALA A 35 -8.14 -3.25 9.69
N GLU A 36 -8.28 -3.06 11.01
CA GLU A 36 -9.07 -3.94 11.88
C GLU A 36 -10.55 -3.91 11.51
N LYS A 37 -11.14 -2.73 11.27
CA LYS A 37 -12.53 -2.60 10.80
C LYS A 37 -12.74 -3.32 9.47
N LEU A 38 -11.78 -3.22 8.55
CA LEU A 38 -11.82 -3.85 7.24
C LEU A 38 -11.77 -5.38 7.36
N HIS A 39 -10.89 -5.90 8.22
CA HIS A 39 -10.79 -7.33 8.50
C HIS A 39 -12.07 -7.93 9.05
N HIS A 40 -12.73 -7.24 9.99
CA HIS A 40 -14.02 -7.71 10.50
C HIS A 40 -15.10 -7.78 9.43
N ARG A 41 -15.03 -6.92 8.39
CA ARG A 41 -15.97 -6.92 7.28
C ARG A 41 -15.67 -8.03 6.26
N PHE A 42 -14.39 -8.23 5.95
CA PHE A 42 -13.89 -9.17 4.96
C PHE A 42 -12.87 -10.14 5.60
N PRO A 43 -13.31 -11.00 6.54
CA PRO A 43 -12.42 -11.91 7.24
C PRO A 43 -11.79 -12.97 6.32
N GLU A 44 -12.40 -13.23 5.17
CA GLU A 44 -11.95 -14.17 4.14
C GLU A 44 -10.94 -13.60 3.14
N ALA A 45 -10.65 -12.29 3.19
CA ALA A 45 -9.71 -11.69 2.26
C ALA A 45 -8.28 -12.15 2.55
N ASP A 46 -7.60 -12.67 1.52
CA ASP A 46 -6.22 -13.17 1.63
C ASP A 46 -5.21 -12.06 1.96
N VAL A 47 -5.49 -10.84 1.49
CA VAL A 47 -4.61 -9.67 1.65
C VAL A 47 -5.41 -8.40 1.92
N GLN A 48 -4.78 -7.45 2.60
CA GLN A 48 -5.20 -6.04 2.60
C GLN A 48 -4.22 -5.22 1.77
N ILE A 49 -4.73 -4.21 1.08
CA ILE A 49 -3.97 -3.31 0.21
C ILE A 49 -4.05 -1.90 0.77
N GLY A 50 -2.90 -1.38 1.18
CA GLY A 50 -2.65 0.02 1.43
C GLY A 50 -2.29 0.76 0.15
N ALA A 51 -2.81 1.97 -0.05
CA ALA A 51 -2.44 2.81 -1.19
C ALA A 51 -2.42 4.29 -0.82
N PHE A 52 -1.42 5.02 -1.30
CA PHE A 52 -1.23 6.45 -1.02
C PHE A 52 -0.40 7.14 -2.11
N ILE A 53 -0.50 8.47 -2.20
CA ILE A 53 0.35 9.30 -3.06
C ILE A 53 1.28 10.13 -2.15
N PRO A 54 2.61 9.92 -2.17
CA PRO A 54 3.53 10.60 -1.26
C PRO A 54 3.68 12.11 -1.49
N GLY A 55 3.48 12.55 -2.74
CA GLY A 55 3.64 13.93 -3.18
C GLY A 55 2.29 14.64 -3.36
N GLU A 56 2.32 15.71 -4.14
CA GLU A 56 1.11 16.48 -4.43
C GLU A 56 0.09 15.64 -5.21
N CYS A 57 -1.16 15.66 -4.75
CA CYS A 57 -2.29 15.03 -5.40
C CYS A 57 -3.57 15.87 -5.22
N LYS A 58 -4.66 15.42 -5.84
CA LYS A 58 -5.98 16.02 -5.65
C LYS A 58 -6.54 15.60 -4.29
N GLU A 59 -7.36 16.45 -3.68
CA GLU A 59 -8.03 16.18 -2.39
C GLU A 59 -8.82 14.86 -2.35
N GLU A 60 -9.40 14.44 -3.48
CA GLU A 60 -10.09 13.15 -3.62
C GLU A 60 -9.14 11.94 -3.46
N ASN A 61 -7.87 12.11 -3.81
CA ASN A 61 -6.85 11.07 -3.74
C ASN A 61 -5.98 11.16 -2.47
N ASP A 62 -6.08 12.28 -1.73
CA ASP A 62 -5.29 12.51 -0.54
C ASP A 62 -5.64 11.52 0.58
N GLY A 63 -4.65 11.26 1.43
CA GLY A 63 -4.71 10.34 2.54
C GLY A 63 -4.25 8.92 2.20
N TYR A 64 -4.62 7.99 3.09
CA TYR A 64 -4.24 6.59 3.03
C TYR A 64 -5.47 5.72 2.81
N TRP A 65 -5.46 4.97 1.72
CA TRP A 65 -6.51 4.02 1.39
C TRP A 65 -6.13 2.64 1.93
N ILE A 66 -7.05 1.98 2.62
CA ILE A 66 -6.90 0.58 3.05
C ILE A 66 -8.11 -0.20 2.57
N GLY A 67 -7.89 -1.25 1.78
CA GLY A 67 -8.96 -2.01 1.14
C GLY A 67 -8.59 -3.45 0.84
N VAL A 68 -9.56 -4.21 0.35
CA VAL A 68 -9.36 -5.58 -0.16
C VAL A 68 -9.52 -5.59 -1.68
N PRO A 69 -8.77 -6.44 -2.42
CA PRO A 69 -8.94 -6.56 -3.86
C PRO A 69 -10.36 -6.98 -4.23
N GLN A 70 -10.96 -6.30 -5.20
CA GLN A 70 -12.30 -6.60 -5.70
C GLN A 70 -12.38 -6.42 -7.22
N SER A 71 -13.43 -6.97 -7.84
CA SER A 71 -13.73 -6.64 -9.23
C SER A 71 -14.16 -5.17 -9.32
N PRO A 72 -13.80 -4.43 -10.39
CA PRO A 72 -14.30 -3.07 -10.61
C PRO A 72 -15.83 -2.97 -10.70
N GLU A 73 -16.51 -4.08 -11.02
CA GLU A 73 -17.97 -4.19 -11.12
C GLU A 73 -18.64 -4.50 -9.76
N THR A 74 -17.85 -4.74 -8.71
CA THR A 74 -18.38 -5.05 -7.37
C THR A 74 -19.13 -3.83 -6.81
N ALA A 75 -20.36 -4.04 -6.35
CA ALA A 75 -21.13 -2.99 -5.69
C ALA A 75 -20.44 -2.55 -4.38
N VAL A 76 -20.20 -1.24 -4.26
CA VAL A 76 -19.57 -0.63 -3.08
C VAL A 76 -20.62 -0.43 -1.99
N PRO A 77 -20.41 -0.95 -0.77
CA PRO A 77 -21.28 -0.66 0.37
C PRO A 77 -21.33 0.83 0.71
N ASP A 78 -22.47 1.33 1.20
CA ASP A 78 -22.69 2.75 1.50
C ASP A 78 -21.67 3.36 2.50
N ASP A 79 -21.05 2.53 3.33
CA ASP A 79 -20.07 2.94 4.35
C ASP A 79 -18.61 2.77 3.90
N MET A 80 -18.38 2.53 2.61
CA MET A 80 -17.08 2.24 2.02
C MET A 80 -16.82 3.07 0.76
N GLU A 81 -15.56 3.13 0.39
CA GLU A 81 -15.10 3.76 -0.84
C GLU A 81 -14.39 2.72 -1.71
N SER A 82 -14.39 2.96 -3.03
CA SER A 82 -13.61 2.19 -3.99
C SER A 82 -12.49 3.04 -4.56
N LEU A 83 -11.31 2.44 -4.73
CA LEU A 83 -10.19 3.04 -5.43
C LEU A 83 -9.77 2.16 -6.61
N LEU A 84 -9.63 2.77 -7.78
CA LEU A 84 -8.99 2.14 -8.94
C LEU A 84 -7.56 2.68 -9.07
N ILE A 85 -6.60 1.81 -8.84
CA ILE A 85 -5.18 2.07 -9.06
C ILE A 85 -4.87 1.64 -10.49
N GLU A 86 -4.65 2.62 -11.36
CA GLU A 86 -4.32 2.36 -12.76
C GLU A 86 -3.01 1.57 -12.91
N LYS A 87 -2.89 0.92 -14.06
CA LYS A 87 -1.69 0.18 -14.46
C LYS A 87 -0.43 1.04 -14.33
N GLN A 88 0.57 0.55 -13.61
CA GLN A 88 1.80 1.28 -13.27
C GLN A 88 2.99 0.32 -13.16
N THR A 89 4.20 0.87 -13.25
CA THR A 89 5.44 0.12 -13.02
C THR A 89 5.98 0.40 -11.63
N TYR A 90 6.31 -0.65 -10.90
CA TYR A 90 6.72 -0.58 -9.51
C TYR A 90 8.10 -1.21 -9.30
N ALA A 91 8.91 -0.59 -8.45
CA ALA A 91 9.97 -1.28 -7.73
C ALA A 91 9.36 -1.98 -6.52
N ILE A 92 9.47 -3.31 -6.47
CA ILE A 92 8.80 -4.16 -5.49
C ILE A 92 9.82 -4.86 -4.61
N THR A 93 9.62 -4.83 -3.31
CA THR A 93 10.36 -5.65 -2.35
C THR A 93 9.42 -6.32 -1.35
N THR A 94 9.77 -7.50 -0.88
CA THR A 94 9.04 -8.19 0.19
C THR A 94 9.72 -7.92 1.52
N TYR A 95 8.92 -7.61 2.53
CA TYR A 95 9.33 -7.40 3.90
C TYR A 95 8.66 -8.43 4.81
N GLU A 96 9.48 -9.12 5.60
CA GLU A 96 9.04 -9.98 6.70
C GLU A 96 9.77 -9.57 7.98
N GLY A 97 9.03 -9.24 9.04
CA GLY A 97 9.58 -8.89 10.34
C GLY A 97 8.74 -7.90 11.13
N SER A 98 9.36 -7.28 12.14
CA SER A 98 8.67 -6.38 13.08
C SER A 98 8.24 -5.07 12.41
N ASN A 99 7.05 -4.59 12.74
CA ASN A 99 6.48 -3.35 12.23
C ASN A 99 7.42 -2.13 12.45
N ASP A 100 8.17 -2.12 13.55
CA ASP A 100 9.07 -1.03 13.91
C ASP A 100 10.24 -0.85 12.92
N ARG A 101 10.49 -1.84 12.06
CA ARG A 101 11.58 -1.82 11.07
C ARG A 101 11.12 -1.70 9.62
N ILE A 102 9.84 -1.46 9.36
CA ILE A 102 9.34 -1.20 7.99
C ILE A 102 10.06 0.00 7.36
N ARG A 103 10.39 1.02 8.16
CA ARG A 103 11.16 2.20 7.68
C ARG A 103 12.51 1.79 7.10
N GLU A 104 13.22 0.85 7.71
CA GLU A 104 14.48 0.31 7.19
C GLU A 104 14.26 -0.44 5.85
N ALA A 105 13.08 -1.04 5.66
CA ALA A 105 12.70 -1.69 4.41
C ALA A 105 12.53 -0.68 3.26
N TYR A 106 11.80 0.41 3.52
CA TYR A 106 11.65 1.55 2.60
C TYR A 106 13.00 2.17 2.25
N GLU A 107 13.82 2.53 3.25
CA GLU A 107 15.13 3.15 3.03
C GLU A 107 16.03 2.29 2.12
N SER A 108 16.04 0.99 2.36
CA SER A 108 16.82 0.07 1.53
C SER A 108 16.26 -0.06 0.10
N LEU A 109 14.94 -0.04 -0.06
CA LEU A 109 14.29 -0.05 -1.38
C LEU A 109 14.66 1.23 -2.14
N HIS A 110 14.54 2.40 -1.51
CA HIS A 110 14.90 3.69 -2.12
C HIS A 110 16.37 3.73 -2.53
N HIS A 111 17.30 3.28 -1.67
CA HIS A 111 18.71 3.19 -2.03
C HIS A 111 18.95 2.24 -3.21
N TRP A 112 18.26 1.10 -3.25
CA TRP A 112 18.36 0.18 -4.38
C TRP A 112 17.84 0.80 -5.68
N MET A 113 16.72 1.53 -5.62
CA MET A 113 16.12 2.23 -6.75
C MET A 113 17.07 3.29 -7.30
N GLU A 114 17.65 4.11 -6.41
CA GLU A 114 18.65 5.13 -6.77
C GLU A 114 19.87 4.49 -7.45
N TRP A 115 20.43 3.44 -6.85
CA TRP A 115 21.58 2.73 -7.41
C TRP A 115 21.31 2.12 -8.80
N LYS A 116 20.09 1.66 -9.05
CA LYS A 116 19.67 1.10 -10.35
C LYS A 116 19.24 2.15 -11.37
N GLY A 117 19.09 3.41 -10.98
CA GLY A 117 18.61 4.47 -11.85
C GLY A 117 17.11 4.42 -12.10
N TYR A 118 16.32 3.94 -11.13
CA TYR A 118 14.86 3.96 -11.16
C TYR A 118 14.33 5.13 -10.30
N PRO A 119 14.10 6.33 -10.88
CA PRO A 119 13.60 7.46 -10.11
C PRO A 119 12.16 7.22 -9.63
N ARG A 120 11.90 7.62 -8.38
CA ARG A 120 10.56 7.54 -7.76
C ARG A 120 9.59 8.50 -8.45
N GLU A 121 8.36 8.04 -8.69
CA GLU A 121 7.23 8.89 -9.07
C GLU A 121 6.41 9.23 -7.83
N LEU A 122 6.52 10.47 -7.34
CA LEU A 122 5.88 10.86 -6.09
C LEU A 122 4.43 11.31 -6.26
N THR A 123 3.97 11.60 -7.48
CA THR A 123 2.60 12.03 -7.76
C THR A 123 1.73 10.89 -8.30
N ALA A 124 2.14 9.64 -8.09
CA ALA A 124 1.43 8.44 -8.49
C ALA A 124 1.23 7.50 -7.29
N TRP A 125 0.43 6.45 -7.45
CA TRP A 125 0.03 5.59 -6.34
C TRP A 125 1.15 4.65 -5.93
N HIS A 126 1.54 4.68 -4.66
CA HIS A 126 2.39 3.68 -4.02
C HIS A 126 1.49 2.68 -3.29
N VAL A 127 1.92 1.42 -3.24
CA VAL A 127 1.08 0.32 -2.76
C VAL A 127 1.81 -0.51 -1.71
N GLU A 128 1.07 -0.90 -0.68
CA GLU A 128 1.49 -1.83 0.37
C GLU A 128 0.55 -3.03 0.34
N VAL A 129 1.08 -4.24 0.10
CA VAL A 129 0.26 -5.47 0.09
C VAL A 129 0.55 -6.26 1.35
N TYR A 130 -0.40 -6.30 2.28
CA TYR A 130 -0.29 -6.98 3.56
C TYR A 130 -0.81 -8.41 3.45
N HIS A 131 0.10 -9.39 3.50
CA HIS A 131 -0.21 -10.82 3.54
C HIS A 131 -0.44 -11.32 4.98
N SER A 132 0.23 -10.72 5.98
CA SER A 132 0.01 -10.96 7.41
C SER A 132 0.36 -9.69 8.18
N TRP A 133 -0.57 -9.19 9.01
CA TRP A 133 -0.41 -7.90 9.69
C TRP A 133 -0.92 -7.85 11.13
N GLN A 134 -1.62 -8.90 11.59
CA GLN A 134 -2.16 -8.95 12.96
C GLN A 134 -1.06 -9.15 14.01
N ASP A 135 0.01 -9.86 13.67
CA ASP A 135 1.20 -9.98 14.50
C ASP A 135 2.22 -8.90 14.13
N LYS A 136 2.34 -7.89 14.99
CA LYS A 136 3.24 -6.74 14.78
C LYS A 136 4.72 -7.13 14.76
N GLU A 137 5.10 -8.28 15.31
CA GLU A 137 6.50 -8.76 15.26
C GLU A 137 6.79 -9.56 14.00
N ASN A 138 5.75 -10.05 13.32
CA ASN A 138 5.82 -10.93 12.16
C ASN A 138 4.90 -10.44 11.04
N LEU A 139 5.08 -9.17 10.65
CA LEU A 139 4.46 -8.61 9.46
C LEU A 139 5.02 -9.32 8.23
N HIS A 140 4.17 -9.63 7.26
CA HIS A 140 4.57 -10.06 5.93
C HIS A 140 3.86 -9.17 4.92
N MET A 141 4.62 -8.38 4.17
CA MET A 141 4.07 -7.45 3.20
C MET A 141 4.98 -7.26 1.98
N GLU A 142 4.41 -6.70 0.93
CA GLU A 142 5.16 -6.16 -0.21
C GLU A 142 5.07 -4.64 -0.21
N LEU A 143 6.20 -3.98 -0.49
CA LEU A 143 6.27 -2.53 -0.72
C LEU A 143 6.45 -2.29 -2.21
N TRP A 144 5.54 -1.55 -2.81
CA TRP A 144 5.50 -1.25 -4.24
C TRP A 144 5.67 0.25 -4.43
N GLU A 145 6.88 0.66 -4.82
CA GLU A 145 7.23 2.06 -5.07
C GLU A 145 7.12 2.36 -6.56
N THR A 146 6.27 3.30 -6.96
CA THR A 146 6.10 3.63 -8.38
C THR A 146 7.36 4.27 -8.94
N VAL A 147 7.77 3.81 -10.11
CA VAL A 147 8.96 4.28 -10.82
C VAL A 147 8.59 4.96 -12.12
N ARG A 148 9.35 6.00 -12.49
CA ARG A 148 9.31 6.53 -13.86
C ARG A 148 10.19 5.65 -14.74
N THR A 149 9.57 5.01 -15.74
CA THR A 149 10.24 4.23 -16.79
C THR A 149 10.29 4.98 -18.11
#